data_AF-A0A7C9FQI3-F1
#
_entry.id   AF-A0A7C9FQI3-F1
#
_cell.length_a   1.000
_cell.length_b   1.000
_cell.length_c   1.000
_cell.angle_alpha   90.00
_cell.angle_beta   90.00
_cell.angle_gamma   90.00
#
_symmetry.space_group_name_H-M   'P 1'
#
loop_
_entity.id
_entity.type
_entity.pdbx_description
1 polymer ?
#
loop_
_entity_poly.entity_id
_entity_poly.type
_entity_poly.pdbx_seq_one_letter_code
_entity_poly.pdbx_strand_id
1 'polypeptide(L)'
;EEFSEEYQSDTSLWNFPNFAYSLAICRYYLEREASSKDCSTEHEKETSVGLMKQALMLHPPVLKRLVAKVPLKDQAWTSITKDPFFKSEETGLPSLDHLIRIYVERNYLIWRLPDVQKLLKDAALEVLDTLKHDTSEANTWACVRKEAFPSDKNEYGHLLVSDFSDAVATMPPENLQNFMMMEHQNPGANEQVHAPPRDLSNRSPLAVLFES
;
A
#
# COMPACT_ATOMS: atom_id res chain seq x y z
N GLU A 1 11.93 -0.98 -9.47
CA GLU A 1 12.80 0.09 -8.94
C GLU A 1 13.08 1.17 -9.99
N GLU A 2 13.13 0.85 -11.28
CA GLU A 2 13.30 1.84 -12.38
C GLU A 2 12.32 3.03 -12.30
N PHE A 3 11.03 2.80 -12.02
CA PHE A 3 10.06 3.88 -11.81
C PHE A 3 10.49 4.86 -10.71
N SER A 4 11.09 4.39 -9.61
CA SER A 4 11.56 5.32 -8.57
C SER A 4 12.79 6.11 -8.99
N GLU A 5 13.63 5.54 -9.86
CA GLU A 5 14.84 6.19 -10.37
C GLU A 5 14.49 7.35 -11.30
N GLU A 6 13.47 7.17 -12.14
CA GLU A 6 12.97 8.22 -13.05
C GLU A 6 12.49 9.48 -12.30
N TYR A 7 12.00 9.31 -11.07
CA TYR A 7 11.48 10.40 -10.23
C TYR A 7 12.38 10.76 -9.05
N GLN A 8 13.67 10.38 -9.06
CA GLN A 8 14.61 10.77 -7.99
C GLN A 8 14.76 12.28 -7.82
N SER A 9 14.56 13.04 -8.90
CA SER A 9 14.61 14.51 -8.87
C SER A 9 13.37 15.14 -8.22
N ASP A 10 12.25 14.42 -8.16
CA ASP A 10 11.03 14.87 -7.49
C ASP A 10 10.96 14.29 -6.07
N THR A 11 11.38 15.10 -5.10
CA THR A 11 11.39 14.74 -3.68
C THR A 11 9.99 14.45 -3.14
N SER A 12 8.93 14.88 -3.84
CA SER A 12 7.56 14.79 -3.36
C SER A 12 7.05 13.34 -3.27
N LEU A 13 7.41 12.48 -4.22
CA LEU A 13 6.88 11.10 -4.27
C LEU A 13 7.36 10.24 -3.10
N TRP A 14 8.61 10.42 -2.68
CA TRP A 14 9.23 9.70 -1.56
C TRP A 14 8.55 9.98 -0.22
N ASN A 15 7.83 11.09 -0.13
CA ASN A 15 7.12 11.47 1.08
C ASN A 15 5.78 10.75 1.26
N PHE A 16 5.30 10.00 0.26
CA PHE A 16 4.05 9.27 0.39
C PHE A 16 4.25 7.86 0.94
N PRO A 17 3.38 7.39 1.86
CA PRO A 17 3.55 6.09 2.51
C PRO A 17 3.49 4.93 1.50
N ASN A 18 2.60 4.99 0.51
CA ASN A 18 2.52 3.95 -0.52
C ASN A 18 3.85 3.78 -1.26
N PHE A 19 4.49 4.88 -1.65
CA PHE A 19 5.72 4.86 -2.43
C PHE A 19 6.90 4.40 -1.57
N ALA A 20 7.13 5.03 -0.41
CA ALA A 20 8.25 4.71 0.48
C ALA A 20 8.28 3.22 0.87
N TYR A 21 7.12 2.68 1.30
CA TYR A 21 7.04 1.27 1.69
C TYR A 21 7.12 0.31 0.50
N SER A 22 6.45 0.63 -0.62
CA SER A 22 6.47 -0.26 -1.80
C SER A 22 7.88 -0.35 -2.37
N LEU A 23 8.62 0.76 -2.38
CA LEU A 23 9.99 0.77 -2.86
C LEU A 23 10.90 -0.09 -2.00
N ALA A 24 10.83 0.03 -0.67
CA ALA A 24 11.62 -0.82 0.23
C ALA A 24 11.34 -2.31 -0.01
N ILE A 25 10.09 -2.69 -0.25
CA ILE A 25 9.70 -4.06 -0.59
C ILE A 25 10.22 -4.47 -1.99
N CYS A 26 10.14 -3.58 -2.99
CA CYS A 26 10.70 -3.85 -4.30
C CYS A 26 12.22 -4.11 -4.22
N ARG A 27 12.95 -3.25 -3.51
CA ARG A 27 14.38 -3.41 -3.26
C ARG A 27 14.69 -4.75 -2.60
N TYR A 28 13.90 -5.15 -1.61
CA TYR A 28 14.06 -6.43 -0.90
C TYR A 28 14.01 -7.64 -1.84
N TYR A 29 13.06 -7.66 -2.78
CA TYR A 29 12.99 -8.76 -3.75
C TYR A 29 14.13 -8.72 -4.78
N LEU A 30 14.55 -7.53 -5.22
CA LEU A 30 15.69 -7.37 -6.12
C LEU A 30 17.00 -7.84 -5.48
N GLU A 31 17.25 -7.48 -4.22
CA GLU A 31 18.43 -7.92 -3.46
C GLU A 31 18.49 -9.45 -3.34
N ARG A 32 17.33 -10.10 -3.11
CA ARG A 32 17.24 -11.57 -3.05
C ARG A 32 17.54 -12.22 -4.40
N GLU A 33 17.02 -11.66 -5.48
CA GLU A 33 17.30 -12.15 -6.82
C GLU A 33 18.78 -11.96 -7.20
N ALA A 34 19.37 -10.81 -6.88
CA ALA A 34 20.78 -10.53 -7.12
C ALA A 34 21.71 -11.46 -6.31
N SER A 35 21.39 -11.70 -5.04
CA SER A 35 22.11 -12.65 -4.19
C SER A 35 22.08 -14.09 -4.71
N SER A 36 21.11 -14.44 -5.55
CA SER A 36 21.01 -15.76 -6.18
C SER A 36 21.78 -15.89 -7.50
N LYS A 37 22.24 -14.76 -8.08
CA LYS A 37 22.80 -14.69 -9.44
C LYS A 37 24.26 -14.23 -9.52
N ASP A 38 24.98 -14.13 -8.40
CA ASP A 38 26.39 -13.66 -8.34
C ASP A 38 26.65 -12.39 -9.19
N CYS A 39 25.72 -11.44 -9.19
CA CYS A 39 25.83 -10.20 -9.96
C CYS A 39 26.24 -9.05 -9.03
N SER A 40 27.49 -8.58 -9.15
CA SER A 40 28.14 -7.66 -8.21
C SER A 40 28.01 -6.18 -8.59
N THR A 41 26.85 -5.72 -9.07
CA THR A 41 26.72 -4.38 -9.69
C THR A 41 25.77 -3.41 -8.96
N GLU A 42 25.51 -3.56 -7.66
CA GLU A 42 24.54 -2.70 -6.96
C GLU A 42 25.06 -1.96 -5.72
N HIS A 43 26.35 -1.65 -5.66
CA HIS A 43 26.96 -1.01 -4.48
C HIS A 43 26.59 0.46 -4.24
N GLU A 44 25.84 1.12 -5.14
CA GLU A 44 25.43 2.53 -4.98
C GLU A 44 24.03 2.72 -4.39
N LYS A 45 23.19 1.69 -4.36
CA LYS A 45 21.79 1.82 -3.95
C LYS A 45 21.61 1.59 -2.45
N GLU A 46 20.67 2.32 -1.85
CA GLU A 46 20.26 2.09 -0.46
C GLU A 46 19.70 0.67 -0.30
N THR A 47 19.96 0.08 0.86
CA THR A 47 19.51 -1.28 1.17
C THR A 47 18.01 -1.33 1.39
N SER A 48 17.39 -2.49 1.19
CA SER A 48 15.95 -2.65 1.47
C SER A 48 15.59 -2.36 2.93
N VAL A 49 16.47 -2.72 3.86
CA VAL A 49 16.35 -2.40 5.29
C VAL A 49 16.50 -0.89 5.52
N GLY A 50 17.46 -0.24 4.88
CA GLY A 50 17.66 1.21 4.95
C GLY A 50 16.46 2.01 4.44
N LEU A 51 15.92 1.64 3.27
CA LEU A 51 14.70 2.23 2.72
C LEU A 51 13.48 1.99 3.64
N MET A 52 13.36 0.79 4.21
CA MET A 52 12.30 0.49 5.18
C MET A 52 12.44 1.32 6.46
N LYS A 53 13.68 1.54 6.93
CA LYS A 53 14.00 2.40 8.08
C LYS A 53 13.57 3.84 7.81
N GLN A 54 13.90 4.37 6.64
CA GLN A 54 13.46 5.71 6.21
C GLN A 54 11.94 5.81 6.16
N ALA A 55 11.26 4.84 5.56
CA ALA A 55 9.80 4.80 5.52
C ALA A 55 9.17 4.77 6.92
N LEU A 56 9.74 3.99 7.86
CA LEU A 56 9.29 3.93 9.25
C LEU A 56 9.56 5.22 10.03
N MET A 57 10.71 5.85 9.80
CA MET A 57 11.04 7.15 10.38
C MET A 57 10.08 8.23 9.88
N LEU A 58 9.73 8.19 8.60
CA LEU A 58 8.83 9.14 7.96
C LEU A 58 7.36 8.86 8.26
N HIS A 59 6.93 7.62 8.45
CA HIS A 59 5.52 7.27 8.72
C HIS A 59 5.32 6.32 9.91
N PRO A 60 5.73 6.70 11.15
CA PRO A 60 5.70 5.80 12.30
C PRO A 60 4.34 5.12 12.57
N PRO A 61 3.19 5.80 12.42
CA PRO A 61 1.89 5.18 12.69
C PRO A 61 1.52 4.00 11.79
N VAL A 62 2.16 3.85 10.62
CA VAL A 62 1.93 2.72 9.71
C VAL A 62 2.20 1.40 10.45
N LEU A 63 3.27 1.33 11.25
CA LEU A 63 3.66 0.11 11.94
C LEU A 63 2.56 -0.38 12.88
N LYS A 64 2.09 0.48 13.78
CA LYS A 64 1.06 0.12 14.75
C LYS A 64 -0.26 -0.27 14.07
N ARG A 65 -0.63 0.44 13.01
CA ARG A 65 -1.84 0.13 12.22
C ARG A 65 -1.73 -1.20 11.48
N LEU A 66 -0.57 -1.52 10.92
CA LEU A 66 -0.32 -2.82 10.29
C LEU A 66 -0.37 -3.96 11.30
N VAL A 67 0.26 -3.80 12.48
CA VAL A 67 0.23 -4.80 13.56
C VAL A 67 -1.21 -5.05 14.04
N ALA A 68 -2.07 -4.03 14.06
CA ALA A 68 -3.48 -4.19 14.41
C ALA A 68 -4.30 -4.86 13.29
N LYS A 69 -4.02 -4.56 12.02
CA LYS A 69 -4.77 -5.04 10.85
C LYS A 69 -4.36 -6.46 10.44
N VAL A 70 -3.10 -6.83 10.65
CA VAL A 70 -2.52 -8.10 10.26
C VAL A 70 -2.21 -8.92 11.51
N PRO A 71 -2.63 -10.20 11.62
CA PRO A 71 -2.34 -11.01 12.79
C PRO A 71 -0.85 -11.42 12.81
N LEU A 72 0.00 -10.53 13.32
CA LEU A 72 1.43 -10.77 13.48
C LEU A 72 1.68 -11.53 14.80
N LYS A 73 2.18 -12.77 14.72
CA LYS A 73 2.29 -13.68 15.89
C LYS A 73 3.57 -13.50 16.74
N ASP A 74 4.48 -12.62 16.33
CA ASP A 74 5.77 -12.42 17.00
C ASP A 74 5.61 -11.48 18.22
N GLN A 75 6.11 -11.92 19.38
CA GLN A 75 6.06 -11.13 20.62
C GLN A 75 6.83 -9.82 20.51
N ALA A 76 7.83 -9.73 19.62
CA ALA A 76 8.59 -8.50 19.35
C ALA A 76 7.68 -7.33 18.99
N TRP A 77 6.57 -7.55 18.26
CA TRP A 77 5.63 -6.49 17.88
C TRP A 77 4.98 -5.81 19.09
N THR A 78 4.76 -6.55 20.17
CA THR A 78 4.21 -5.99 21.40
C THR A 78 5.19 -5.03 22.06
N SER A 79 6.49 -5.33 22.01
CA SER A 79 7.54 -4.45 22.54
C SER A 79 7.74 -3.23 21.66
N ILE A 80 7.81 -3.42 20.34
CA ILE A 80 8.05 -2.34 19.37
C ILE A 80 6.90 -1.33 19.39
N THR A 81 5.63 -1.79 19.39
CA THR A 81 4.45 -0.90 19.40
C THR A 81 4.23 -0.15 20.72
N LYS A 82 4.89 -0.58 21.81
CA LYS A 82 4.88 0.13 23.10
C LYS A 82 5.92 1.23 23.18
N ASP A 83 6.92 1.22 22.30
CA ASP A 83 7.96 2.23 22.29
C ASP A 83 7.38 3.64 22.03
N PRO A 84 7.88 4.70 22.70
CA PRO A 84 7.39 6.06 22.51
C PRO A 84 7.33 6.56 21.07
N PHE A 85 8.20 6.05 20.19
CA PHE A 85 8.21 6.44 18.78
C PHE A 85 7.05 5.81 17.98
N PHE A 86 6.72 4.54 18.24
CA PHE A 86 5.70 3.79 17.50
C PHE A 86 4.34 3.69 18.21
N LYS A 87 4.22 4.19 19.45
CA LYS A 87 2.97 4.10 20.22
C LYS A 87 1.81 4.91 19.61
N SER A 88 2.12 5.99 18.88
CA SER A 88 1.10 6.88 18.32
C SER A 88 0.43 6.25 17.11
N GLU A 89 -0.88 6.46 16.98
CA GLU A 89 -1.64 6.05 15.78
C GLU A 89 -1.77 7.18 14.76
N GLU A 90 -1.29 8.37 15.11
CA GLU A 90 -1.41 9.59 14.31
C GLU A 90 -0.12 10.39 14.37
N THR A 91 0.15 11.10 13.28
CA THR A 91 1.25 12.05 13.13
C THR A 91 0.85 13.46 13.53
N GLY A 92 -0.46 13.74 13.58
CA GLY A 92 -1.01 15.08 13.79
C GLY A 92 -1.11 15.90 12.50
N LEU A 93 -0.84 15.29 11.34
CA LEU A 93 -0.93 15.90 10.02
C LEU A 93 -2.14 15.29 9.28
N PRO A 94 -3.25 16.02 9.10
CA PRO A 94 -4.52 15.43 8.64
C PRO A 94 -4.44 14.72 7.28
N SER A 95 -3.74 15.30 6.30
CA SER A 95 -3.53 14.68 4.98
C SER A 95 -2.75 13.37 5.11
N LEU A 96 -1.64 13.39 5.86
CA LEU A 96 -0.78 12.21 6.00
C LEU A 96 -1.47 11.10 6.80
N ASP A 97 -2.15 11.44 7.89
CA ASP A 97 -2.89 10.45 8.71
C ASP A 97 -3.99 9.77 7.89
N HIS A 98 -4.64 10.49 6.98
CA HIS A 98 -5.61 9.92 6.04
C HIS A 98 -4.95 9.00 5.01
N LEU A 99 -3.84 9.43 4.41
CA LEU A 99 -3.09 8.61 3.44
C LEU A 99 -2.53 7.33 4.06
N ILE A 100 -2.09 7.36 5.33
CA ILE A 100 -1.66 6.18 6.08
C ILE A 100 -2.82 5.18 6.23
N ARG A 101 -4.03 5.66 6.53
CA ARG A 101 -5.22 4.79 6.64
C ARG A 101 -5.54 4.13 5.30
N ILE A 102 -5.54 4.90 4.20
CA ILE A 102 -5.73 4.39 2.84
C ILE A 102 -4.66 3.34 2.50
N TYR A 103 -3.38 3.65 2.77
CA TYR A 103 -2.27 2.74 2.49
C TYR A 103 -2.45 1.39 3.19
N VAL A 104 -2.76 1.41 4.49
CA VAL A 104 -2.96 0.19 5.29
C VAL A 104 -4.15 -0.61 4.77
N GLU A 105 -5.30 0.04 4.52
CA GLU A 105 -6.47 -0.68 4.00
C GLU A 105 -6.20 -1.33 2.64
N ARG A 106 -5.47 -0.65 1.76
CA ARG A 106 -5.20 -1.14 0.40
C ARG A 106 -4.12 -2.23 0.35
N ASN A 107 -3.11 -2.16 1.22
CA ASN A 107 -1.87 -2.94 1.08
C ASN A 107 -1.62 -3.94 2.21
N TYR A 108 -2.49 -4.07 3.22
CA TYR A 108 -2.23 -4.98 4.37
C TYR A 108 -1.95 -6.45 3.98
N LEU A 109 -2.43 -6.92 2.82
CA LEU A 109 -2.23 -8.30 2.37
C LEU A 109 -0.75 -8.66 2.17
N ILE A 110 0.08 -7.77 1.62
CA ILE A 110 1.52 -8.05 1.40
C ILE A 110 2.25 -8.27 2.73
N TRP A 111 1.79 -7.62 3.78
CA TRP A 111 2.33 -7.72 5.13
C TRP A 111 1.98 -9.03 5.83
N ARG A 112 1.19 -9.92 5.20
CA ARG A 112 1.00 -11.31 5.68
C ARG A 112 2.17 -12.23 5.33
N LEU A 113 3.04 -11.83 4.40
CA LEU A 113 4.18 -12.63 3.97
C LEU A 113 5.27 -12.63 5.05
N PRO A 114 5.73 -13.81 5.53
CA PRO A 114 6.72 -13.89 6.62
C PRO A 114 8.03 -13.13 6.35
N ASP A 115 8.50 -13.20 5.11
CA ASP A 115 9.71 -12.53 4.64
C ASP A 115 9.61 -11.00 4.73
N VAL A 116 8.44 -10.45 4.36
CA VAL A 116 8.16 -9.01 4.43
C VAL A 116 7.96 -8.56 5.88
N GLN A 117 7.33 -9.40 6.71
CA GLN A 117 7.24 -9.15 8.16
C GLN A 117 8.61 -9.12 8.83
N LYS A 118 9.52 -10.00 8.42
CA LYS A 118 10.90 -10.00 8.90
C LYS A 118 11.61 -8.71 8.53
N LEU A 119 11.54 -8.29 7.26
CA LEU A 119 12.08 -7.00 6.81
C LEU A 119 11.57 -5.83 7.64
N LEU A 120 10.25 -5.75 7.85
CA LEU A 120 9.64 -4.70 8.67
C LEU A 120 10.17 -4.70 10.11
N LYS A 121 10.32 -5.90 10.69
CA LYS A 121 10.77 -6.06 12.07
C LYS A 121 12.21 -5.64 12.22
N ASP A 122 13.08 -6.11 11.34
CA ASP A 122 14.52 -5.83 11.37
C ASP A 122 14.74 -4.32 11.23
N ALA A 123 14.07 -3.66 10.27
CA ALA A 123 14.11 -2.21 10.11
C ALA A 123 13.55 -1.44 11.32
N ALA A 124 12.44 -1.91 11.92
CA ALA A 124 11.88 -1.27 13.10
C ALA A 124 12.82 -1.37 14.32
N LEU A 125 13.51 -2.49 14.49
CA LEU A 125 14.52 -2.64 15.54
C LEU A 125 15.71 -1.70 15.30
N GLU A 126 16.15 -1.52 14.04
CA GLU A 126 17.19 -0.55 13.70
C GLU A 126 16.76 0.91 13.90
N VAL A 127 15.49 1.25 13.66
CA VAL A 127 14.94 2.57 14.03
C VAL A 127 15.09 2.77 15.53
N LEU A 128 14.64 1.82 16.35
CA LEU A 128 14.72 1.93 17.80
C LEU A 128 16.17 2.01 18.29
N ASP A 129 17.08 1.26 17.67
CA ASP A 129 18.50 1.34 18.00
C ASP A 129 19.09 2.71 17.62
N THR A 130 18.77 3.23 16.43
CA THR A 130 19.18 4.57 16.00
C THR A 130 18.72 5.63 17.01
N LEU A 131 17.45 5.58 17.43
CA LEU A 131 16.87 6.58 18.33
C LEU A 131 17.38 6.48 19.78
N LYS A 132 17.91 5.34 20.20
CA LYS A 132 18.60 5.23 21.50
C LYS A 132 19.92 6.00 21.51
N HIS A 133 20.61 6.05 20.37
CA HIS A 133 21.90 6.72 20.24
C HIS A 133 21.73 8.20 19.87
N ASP A 134 20.76 8.51 19.01
CA ASP A 134 20.49 9.86 18.56
C ASP A 134 18.98 10.13 18.47
N THR A 135 18.43 10.74 19.51
CA THR A 135 17.02 11.15 19.54
C THR A 135 16.71 12.31 18.60
N SER A 136 17.71 13.03 18.09
CA SER A 136 17.50 14.19 17.21
C SER A 136 17.02 13.78 15.82
N GLU A 137 17.37 12.57 15.35
CA GLU A 137 16.87 11.97 14.11
C GLU A 137 15.33 11.96 14.06
N ALA A 138 14.66 11.57 15.15
CA ALA A 138 13.19 11.58 15.20
C ALA A 138 12.60 12.98 14.92
N ASN A 139 13.26 14.04 15.39
CA ASN A 139 12.83 15.40 15.15
C ASN A 139 13.11 15.84 13.72
N THR A 140 14.25 15.44 13.13
CA THR A 140 14.57 15.68 11.72
C THR A 140 13.51 15.10 10.81
N TRP A 141 13.15 13.82 11.00
CA TRP A 141 12.11 13.17 10.21
C TRP A 141 10.71 13.74 10.47
N ALA A 142 10.43 14.24 11.68
CA ALA A 142 9.21 14.96 11.97
C ALA A 142 9.14 16.31 11.21
N CYS A 143 10.26 17.02 11.06
CA CYS A 143 10.34 18.23 10.23
C CYS A 143 10.11 17.92 8.75
N VAL A 144 10.77 16.88 8.20
CA VAL A 144 10.57 16.44 6.80
C VAL A 144 9.09 16.11 6.54
N ARG A 145 8.46 15.33 7.43
CA ARG A 145 7.01 15.06 7.37
C ARG A 145 6.18 16.33 7.30
N LYS A 146 6.47 17.29 8.19
CA LYS A 146 5.70 18.52 8.31
C LYS A 146 5.86 19.43 7.09
N GLU A 147 7.06 19.45 6.51
CA GLU A 147 7.31 20.16 5.26
C GLU A 147 6.60 19.53 4.06
N ALA A 148 6.57 18.19 4.00
CA ALA A 148 5.87 17.46 2.94
C ALA A 148 4.34 17.57 3.02
N PHE A 149 3.78 17.69 4.22
CA PHE A 149 2.33 17.80 4.45
C PHE A 149 2.02 19.02 5.33
N PRO A 150 2.15 20.26 4.79
CA PRO A 150 2.07 21.49 5.59
C PRO A 150 0.64 21.92 5.89
N SER A 151 -0.37 21.33 5.24
CA SER A 151 -1.76 21.73 5.37
C SER A 151 -2.38 21.26 6.70
N ASP A 152 -3.09 22.19 7.38
CA ASP A 152 -3.91 21.88 8.55
C ASP A 152 -5.25 21.22 8.19
N LYS A 153 -5.53 21.01 6.90
CA LYS A 153 -6.74 20.35 6.40
C LYS A 153 -6.36 19.06 5.68
N ASN A 154 -7.26 18.08 5.74
CA ASN A 154 -7.10 16.86 4.95
C ASN A 154 -7.42 17.14 3.47
N GLU A 155 -6.38 17.29 2.66
CA GLU A 155 -6.48 17.54 1.20
C GLU A 155 -6.98 16.30 0.44
N TYR A 156 -6.83 15.12 1.03
CA TYR A 156 -7.24 13.83 0.48
C TYR A 156 -8.58 13.35 1.04
N GLY A 157 -9.33 14.22 1.74
CA GLY A 157 -10.60 13.86 2.37
C GLY A 157 -11.69 13.43 1.38
N HIS A 158 -11.51 13.71 0.10
CA HIS A 158 -12.37 13.24 -0.98
C HIS A 158 -12.18 11.74 -1.32
N LEU A 159 -11.10 11.12 -0.85
CA LEU A 159 -10.84 9.68 -1.01
C LEU A 159 -11.39 8.94 0.20
N LEU A 160 -12.48 8.19 0.05
CA LEU A 160 -13.04 7.42 1.16
C LEU A 160 -12.17 6.19 1.44
N VAL A 161 -11.75 6.01 2.70
CA VAL A 161 -10.91 4.88 3.12
C VAL A 161 -11.57 3.53 2.80
N SER A 162 -12.90 3.45 2.89
CA SER A 162 -13.68 2.24 2.57
C SER A 162 -13.49 1.76 1.14
N ASP A 163 -13.29 2.67 0.19
CA ASP A 163 -13.20 2.36 -1.24
C ASP A 163 -11.93 1.57 -1.58
N PHE A 164 -10.96 1.54 -0.65
CA PHE A 164 -9.68 0.86 -0.79
C PHE A 164 -9.61 -0.46 0.00
N SER A 165 -10.67 -0.80 0.72
CA SER A 165 -10.77 -2.09 1.42
C SER A 165 -11.08 -3.20 0.43
N ASP A 166 -10.50 -4.39 0.65
CA ASP A 166 -10.76 -5.59 -0.14
C ASP A 166 -12.25 -6.02 -0.15
N ALA A 167 -13.07 -5.45 0.73
CA ALA A 167 -14.52 -5.69 0.77
C ALA A 167 -15.29 -4.98 -0.36
N VAL A 168 -14.70 -3.97 -1.00
CA VAL A 168 -15.34 -3.27 -2.13
C VAL A 168 -15.07 -4.08 -3.39
N ALA A 169 -16.06 -4.88 -3.78
CA ALA A 169 -16.08 -5.47 -5.09
C ALA A 169 -16.02 -4.35 -6.13
N THR A 170 -14.90 -4.21 -6.84
CA THR A 170 -14.80 -3.39 -8.06
C THR A 170 -15.56 -4.10 -9.17
N MET A 171 -16.87 -4.27 -9.01
CA MET A 171 -17.75 -4.67 -10.10
C MET A 171 -18.28 -3.42 -10.78
N PRO A 172 -18.18 -3.32 -12.11
CA PRO A 172 -18.91 -2.30 -12.86
C PRO A 172 -20.40 -2.33 -12.48
N PRO A 173 -21.10 -1.19 -12.44
CA PRO A 173 -22.52 -1.15 -12.10
C PRO A 173 -23.38 -2.08 -12.97
N GLU A 174 -22.97 -2.33 -14.21
CA GLU A 174 -23.59 -3.28 -15.15
C GLU A 174 -23.63 -4.73 -14.61
N ASN A 175 -22.64 -5.13 -13.78
CA ASN A 175 -22.55 -6.47 -13.23
C ASN A 175 -23.31 -6.64 -11.90
N LEU A 176 -23.68 -5.55 -11.22
CA LEU A 176 -24.47 -5.60 -9.98
C LEU A 176 -25.94 -5.94 -10.26
N GLN A 177 -26.49 -5.47 -11.39
CA GLN A 177 -27.86 -5.78 -11.78
C GLN A 177 -28.04 -7.27 -12.08
N ASN A 178 -27.07 -7.91 -12.75
CA ASN A 178 -27.13 -9.35 -13.04
C ASN A 178 -27.11 -10.22 -11.77
N PHE A 179 -26.42 -9.79 -10.70
CA PHE A 179 -26.42 -10.49 -9.41
C PHE A 179 -27.77 -10.39 -8.69
N MET A 180 -28.40 -9.20 -8.67
CA MET A 180 -29.72 -9.03 -8.05
C MET A 180 -30.85 -9.74 -8.83
N MET A 181 -30.70 -9.87 -10.15
CA MET A 181 -31.63 -10.62 -11.01
C MET A 181 -31.48 -12.15 -10.86
N MET A 182 -30.27 -12.65 -10.55
CA MET A 182 -30.02 -14.08 -10.32
C MET A 182 -30.57 -14.58 -8.98
N GLU A 183 -30.59 -13.75 -7.94
CA GLU A 183 -31.09 -14.13 -6.61
C GLU A 183 -32.64 -14.28 -6.57
N HIS A 184 -33.33 -13.75 -7.59
CA HIS A 184 -34.79 -13.86 -7.72
C HIS A 184 -35.27 -15.00 -8.63
N GLN A 185 -34.37 -15.82 -9.18
CA GLN A 185 -34.76 -16.97 -10.03
C GLN A 185 -34.60 -18.29 -9.28
N ASN A 186 -35.72 -18.69 -8.67
CA ASN A 186 -35.99 -20.02 -8.13
C ASN A 186 -35.59 -21.13 -9.14
N PRO A 187 -35.00 -22.27 -8.73
CA PRO A 187 -34.59 -23.31 -9.66
C PRO A 187 -35.80 -24.19 -10.01
N GLY A 188 -36.54 -23.83 -11.05
CA GLY A 188 -37.66 -24.66 -11.46
C GLY A 188 -38.54 -24.05 -12.54
N ALA A 189 -38.03 -23.89 -13.76
CA ALA A 189 -38.82 -24.01 -14.97
C ALA A 189 -37.91 -24.07 -16.20
N ASN A 190 -38.12 -25.11 -16.98
CA ASN A 190 -37.49 -25.39 -18.25
C ASN A 190 -38.10 -24.45 -19.31
N GLU A 191 -37.36 -23.48 -19.84
CA GLU A 191 -37.75 -22.77 -21.06
C GLU A 191 -36.54 -22.50 -21.96
N GLN A 192 -36.53 -23.18 -23.10
CA GLN A 192 -35.63 -22.96 -24.21
C GLN A 192 -35.88 -21.57 -24.79
N VAL A 193 -34.90 -20.67 -24.71
CA VAL A 193 -34.87 -19.45 -25.53
C VAL A 193 -33.63 -19.50 -26.41
N HIS A 194 -33.82 -19.99 -27.63
CA HIS A 194 -32.85 -19.92 -28.71
C HIS A 194 -32.73 -18.45 -29.14
N ALA A 195 -31.68 -17.75 -28.72
CA ALA A 195 -31.23 -16.53 -29.39
C ALA A 195 -30.31 -16.94 -30.55
N PRO A 196 -30.53 -16.49 -31.79
CA PRO A 196 -29.61 -16.79 -32.87
C PRO A 196 -28.27 -16.07 -32.62
N PRO A 197 -27.12 -16.66 -32.99
CA PRO A 197 -25.85 -15.96 -32.91
C PRO A 197 -25.91 -14.72 -33.80
N ARG A 198 -25.70 -13.53 -33.22
CA ARG A 198 -25.60 -12.28 -33.97
C ARG A 198 -24.32 -12.33 -34.80
N ASP A 199 -24.46 -12.37 -36.12
CA ASP A 199 -23.34 -12.30 -37.06
C ASP A 199 -22.70 -10.91 -36.99
N LEU A 200 -21.44 -10.87 -36.57
CA LEU A 200 -20.64 -9.64 -36.39
C LEU A 200 -19.61 -9.43 -37.50
N SER A 201 -19.64 -10.24 -38.56
CA SER A 201 -18.57 -10.30 -39.56
C SER A 201 -18.43 -9.03 -40.43
N ASN A 202 -19.35 -8.07 -40.30
CA ASN A 202 -19.38 -6.89 -41.19
C ASN A 202 -19.78 -5.57 -40.50
N ARG A 203 -19.61 -5.47 -39.17
CA ARG A 203 -19.91 -4.22 -38.44
C ARG A 203 -18.65 -3.44 -38.09
N SER A 204 -18.68 -2.14 -38.35
CA SER A 204 -17.65 -1.20 -37.90
C SER A 204 -17.63 -1.17 -36.37
N PRO A 205 -16.47 -1.34 -35.71
CA PRO A 205 -16.35 -1.28 -34.25
C PRO A 205 -16.88 0.03 -33.66
N LEU A 206 -16.81 1.13 -34.42
CA LEU A 206 -17.30 2.43 -33.98
C LEU A 206 -18.82 2.49 -33.90
N ALA A 207 -19.55 1.75 -34.74
CA ALA A 207 -21.01 1.74 -34.69
C ALA A 207 -21.53 1.04 -33.42
N VAL A 208 -20.79 0.06 -32.90
CA VAL A 208 -21.13 -0.64 -31.65
C VAL A 208 -20.91 0.28 -30.44
N LEU A 209 -19.91 1.16 -30.50
CA LEU A 209 -19.54 2.05 -29.40
C LEU A 209 -20.55 3.19 -29.16
N PHE A 210 -21.31 3.58 -30.17
CA PHE A 210 -22.30 4.67 -30.07
C PHE A 210 -23.75 4.19 -29.88
N GLU A 211 -24.00 2.87 -29.86
CA GLU A 211 -25.31 2.28 -29.57
C GLU A 211 -25.44 1.78 -28.11
N SER A 212 -24.46 2.03 -27.24
CA SER A 212 -24.49 1.67 -25.80
C SER A 212 -24.69 2.90 -24.92
#